data_AF-A0A839PX26-F1
#
_entry.id   AF-A0A839PX26-F1
#
_cell.length_a   1.000
_cell.length_b   1.000
_cell.length_c   1.000
_cell.angle_alpha   90.00
_cell.angle_beta   90.00
_cell.angle_gamma   90.00
#
_symmetry.space_group_name_H-M   'P 1'
#
loop_
_entity.id
_entity.type
_entity.pdbx_description
1 polymer ?
#
loop_
_entity_poly.entity_id
_entity_poly.type
_entity_poly.pdbx_seq_one_letter_code
_entity_poly.pdbx_strand_id
1 'polypeptide(L)'
;MTVLNVVQLLTFVASVGLFAFAAIAPREANPTKRARRTRLYLGASMIALAAFMATLALDSTGWSSYVKGVAAACFLVVGLMRITQSRKP
;
A
#
# COMPACT_ATOMS: atom_id res chain seq x y z
N MET A 1 -15.26 -17.91 9.29
CA MET A 1 -14.32 -17.01 8.57
C MET A 1 -14.94 -16.73 7.22
N THR A 2 -15.20 -15.47 6.84
CA THR A 2 -15.82 -15.12 5.55
C THR A 2 -14.76 -14.97 4.46
N VAL A 3 -15.15 -15.12 3.19
CA VAL A 3 -14.27 -14.86 2.04
C VAL A 3 -13.68 -13.45 2.10
N LEU A 4 -14.45 -12.48 2.57
CA LEU A 4 -14.01 -11.10 2.78
C LEU A 4 -12.82 -11.01 3.75
N ASN A 5 -12.87 -11.72 4.88
CA ASN A 5 -11.79 -11.72 5.87
C ASN A 5 -10.50 -12.35 5.29
N VAL A 6 -10.63 -13.38 4.45
CA VAL A 6 -9.47 -14.01 3.78
C VAL A 6 -8.84 -13.04 2.78
N VAL A 7 -9.66 -12.34 1.98
CA VAL A 7 -9.18 -11.33 1.02
C VAL A 7 -8.53 -10.14 1.73
N GLN A 8 -9.10 -9.66 2.83
CA GLN A 8 -8.49 -8.62 3.68
C GLN A 8 -7.12 -9.05 4.21
N LEU A 9 -7.03 -10.28 4.74
CA LEU A 9 -5.77 -10.83 5.25
C LEU A 9 -4.72 -10.91 4.14
N LEU A 10 -5.09 -11.43 2.96
CA LEU A 10 -4.18 -11.51 1.81
C LEU A 10 -3.73 -10.12 1.34
N THR A 11 -4.63 -9.13 1.34
CA THR A 11 -4.31 -7.74 0.97
C THR A 11 -3.33 -7.12 1.96
N PHE A 12 -3.53 -7.38 3.26
CA PHE A 12 -2.60 -6.97 4.31
C PHE A 12 -1.23 -7.64 4.14
N VAL A 13 -1.18 -8.96 3.95
CA VAL A 13 0.06 -9.71 3.72
C VAL A 13 0.78 -9.21 2.47
N ALA A 14 0.07 -8.94 1.37
CA ALA A 14 0.64 -8.37 0.16
C ALA A 14 1.24 -6.98 0.42
N SER A 15 0.55 -6.13 1.18
CA SER A 15 1.06 -4.79 1.53
C SER A 15 2.37 -4.87 2.32
N VAL A 16 2.45 -5.74 3.33
CA VAL A 16 3.63 -5.93 4.16
C VAL A 16 4.76 -6.57 3.36
N GLY A 17 4.45 -7.56 2.52
CA GLY A 17 5.41 -8.23 1.64
C GLY A 17 6.05 -7.26 0.65
N LEU A 18 5.25 -6.42 -0.02
CA LEU A 18 5.78 -5.39 -0.92
C LEU A 18 6.60 -4.34 -0.18
N PHE A 19 6.18 -3.94 1.01
CA PHE A 19 6.92 -2.98 1.82
C PHE A 19 8.29 -3.52 2.25
N ALA A 20 8.33 -4.75 2.77
CA ALA A 20 9.56 -5.44 3.14
C ALA A 20 10.47 -5.64 1.93
N PHE A 21 9.91 -6.03 0.78
CA PHE A 21 10.65 -6.15 -0.47
C PHE A 21 11.25 -4.81 -0.91
N ALA A 22 10.49 -3.72 -0.84
CA ALA A 22 10.99 -2.39 -1.21
C ALA A 22 12.13 -1.92 -0.29
N ALA A 23 12.08 -2.27 1.00
CA ALA A 23 13.11 -1.91 1.99
C ALA A 23 14.40 -2.76 1.86
N ILE A 24 14.26 -4.07 1.65
CA ILE A 24 15.38 -5.03 1.75
C ILE A 24 15.98 -5.36 0.38
N ALA A 25 15.15 -5.45 -0.67
CA ALA A 25 15.53 -6.14 -1.90
C ALA A 25 16.35 -5.37 -2.96
N PRO A 26 16.54 -4.04 -2.95
CA PRO A 26 17.17 -3.43 -4.11
C PRO A 26 18.70 -3.59 -4.05
N ARG A 27 19.19 -4.78 -4.40
CA ARG A 27 20.59 -5.06 -4.75
C ARG A 27 20.85 -4.78 -6.23
N GLU A 28 20.33 -3.66 -6.74
CA GLU A 28 20.68 -3.23 -8.09
C GLU A 28 21.92 -2.33 -8.06
N ALA A 29 22.89 -2.64 -8.93
CA ALA A 29 24.13 -1.88 -9.09
C ALA A 29 23.89 -0.45 -9.61
N ASN A 30 22.74 -0.20 -10.27
CA ASN A 30 22.38 1.12 -10.77
C ASN A 30 21.49 1.86 -9.76
N PRO A 31 21.97 2.96 -9.13
CA PRO A 31 21.25 3.68 -8.07
C PRO A 31 19.93 4.29 -8.55
N THR A 32 19.87 4.73 -9.81
CA THR A 32 18.67 5.31 -10.45
C THR A 32 17.57 4.27 -10.65
N LYS A 33 17.91 3.07 -11.15
CA LYS A 33 16.93 1.97 -11.30
C LYS A 33 16.45 1.44 -9.95
N ARG A 34 17.36 1.34 -8.97
CA ARG A 34 17.06 1.01 -7.57
C ARG A 34 16.02 1.96 -6.98
N ALA A 35 16.27 3.27 -7.00
CA ALA A 35 15.35 4.26 -6.45
C ALA A 35 13.97 4.21 -7.12
N ARG A 36 13.95 4.00 -8.44
CA ARG A 36 12.71 3.86 -9.22
C ARG A 36 11.88 2.65 -8.80
N ARG A 37 12.49 1.46 -8.73
CA ARG A 37 11.84 0.22 -8.29
C ARG A 37 11.37 0.31 -6.85
N THR A 38 12.21 0.80 -5.94
CA THR A 38 11.82 1.00 -4.53
C THR A 38 10.59 1.91 -4.40
N ARG A 39 10.53 3.03 -5.16
CA ARG A 39 9.35 3.92 -5.18
C ARG A 39 8.11 3.24 -5.76
N LEU A 40 8.25 2.41 -6.80
CA LEU A 40 7.15 1.62 -7.36
C LEU A 40 6.57 0.64 -6.34
N TYR A 41 7.43 -0.18 -5.71
CA TYR A 41 6.99 -1.19 -4.75
C TYR A 41 6.44 -0.56 -3.45
N LEU A 42 7.03 0.54 -2.97
CA LEU A 42 6.47 1.34 -1.87
C LEU A 42 5.11 1.94 -2.23
N GLY A 43 4.96 2.45 -3.45
CA GLY A 43 3.69 3.00 -3.90
C GLY A 43 2.60 1.93 -3.96
N ALA A 44 2.93 0.76 -4.50
CA ALA A 44 2.03 -0.37 -4.57
C ALA A 44 1.68 -0.94 -3.17
N SER A 45 2.63 -0.99 -2.22
CA SER A 45 2.32 -1.38 -0.84
C SER A 45 1.34 -0.43 -0.17
N MET A 46 1.47 0.88 -0.41
CA MET A 46 0.57 1.89 0.16
C MET A 46 -0.85 1.80 -0.43
N ILE A 47 -0.98 1.46 -1.72
CA ILE A 47 -2.29 1.22 -2.34
C ILE A 47 -2.95 -0.04 -1.76
N ALA A 48 -2.18 -1.12 -1.57
CA ALA A 48 -2.71 -2.33 -0.93
C ALA A 48 -3.16 -2.05 0.53
N LEU A 49 -2.39 -1.25 1.28
CA LEU A 49 -2.76 -0.83 2.63
C LEU A 49 -4.02 0.05 2.63
N ALA A 50 -4.18 0.93 1.63
CA ALA A 50 -5.38 1.73 1.46
C ALA A 50 -6.62 0.87 1.21
N ALA A 51 -6.51 -0.14 0.33
CA ALA A 51 -7.59 -1.09 0.07
C ALA A 51 -7.98 -1.86 1.34
N PHE A 52 -7.01 -2.30 2.14
CA PHE A 52 -7.24 -2.94 3.43
C PHE A 52 -7.98 -2.02 4.42
N MET A 53 -7.54 -0.77 4.56
CA MET A 53 -8.19 0.20 5.44
C MET A 53 -9.61 0.56 4.99
N ALA A 54 -9.85 0.63 3.67
CA ALA A 54 -11.18 0.85 3.11
C ALA A 54 -12.12 -0.33 3.44
N THR A 55 -11.64 -1.57 3.33
CA THR A 55 -12.43 -2.74 3.73
C THR A 55 -12.70 -2.79 5.23
N LEU A 56 -11.74 -2.39 6.08
CA LEU A 56 -11.96 -2.27 7.52
C LEU A 56 -12.93 -1.15 7.90
N ALA A 57 -13.02 -0.10 7.08
CA ALA A 57 -13.99 0.97 7.28
C ALA A 57 -15.41 0.45 7.03
N LEU A 58 -15.62 -0.38 6.01
CA LEU A 58 -16.92 -1.00 5.70
C LEU A 58 -17.42 -1.92 6.82
N ASP A 59 -16.52 -2.63 7.48
CA ASP A 59 -16.86 -3.52 8.60
C ASP A 59 -17.04 -2.77 9.94
N SER A 60 -16.89 -1.45 9.96
CA SER A 60 -17.05 -0.65 11.18
C SER A 60 -18.13 0.41 11.06
N THR A 61 -18.79 0.69 12.17
CA THR A 61 -19.88 1.67 12.25
C THR A 61 -19.47 2.87 13.10
N GLY A 62 -20.13 4.01 12.84
CA GLY A 62 -19.90 5.26 13.56
C GLY A 62 -18.58 5.95 13.20
N TRP A 63 -18.05 6.75 14.14
CA TRP A 63 -16.87 7.61 13.93
C TRP A 63 -15.61 6.84 13.50
N SER A 64 -15.46 5.60 13.94
CA SER A 64 -14.29 4.77 13.59
C SER A 64 -14.20 4.45 12.09
N SER A 65 -15.35 4.34 11.41
CA SER A 65 -15.42 4.10 9.96
C SER A 65 -14.89 5.30 9.18
N TYR A 66 -15.26 6.51 9.59
CA TYR A 66 -14.77 7.75 8.98
C TYR A 66 -13.26 7.89 9.12
N VAL A 67 -12.70 7.65 10.31
CA VAL A 67 -11.24 7.73 10.53
C VAL A 67 -10.48 6.74 9.65
N LYS A 68 -10.97 5.50 9.55
CA LYS A 68 -10.36 4.48 8.68
C LYS A 68 -10.49 4.82 7.20
N GLY A 69 -11.63 5.36 6.78
CA GLY A 69 -11.85 5.84 5.41
C GLY A 69 -10.92 7.00 5.03
N VAL A 70 -10.73 7.97 5.94
CA VAL A 70 -9.76 9.06 5.76
C VAL A 70 -8.33 8.51 5.68
N ALA A 71 -7.97 7.57 6.57
CA ALA A 71 -6.67 6.92 6.52
C ALA A 71 -6.45 6.20 5.18
N ALA A 72 -7.45 5.47 4.69
CA ALA A 72 -7.42 4.80 3.38
C ALA A 72 -7.17 5.80 2.24
N ALA A 73 -7.89 6.92 2.23
CA ALA A 73 -7.69 7.97 1.22
C ALA A 73 -6.27 8.56 1.27
N CYS A 74 -5.75 8.84 2.47
CA CYS A 74 -4.38 9.32 2.65
C CYS A 74 -3.34 8.32 2.09
N PHE A 75 -3.46 7.04 2.43
CA PHE A 75 -2.56 6.00 1.91
C PHE A 75 -2.65 5.86 0.39
N LEU A 76 -3.85 5.99 -0.19
CA LEU A 76 -4.05 5.93 -1.63
C LEU A 76 -3.35 7.09 -2.35
N VAL A 77 -3.53 8.32 -1.85
CA VAL A 77 -2.88 9.53 -2.40
C VAL A 77 -1.36 9.41 -2.32
N VAL A 78 -0.82 9.02 -1.17
CA VAL A 78 0.63 8.83 -0.99
C VAL A 78 1.17 7.74 -1.91
N GLY A 79 0.45 6.62 -2.03
CA GLY A 79 0.81 5.53 -2.95
C GLY A 79 0.87 5.98 -4.40
N LEU A 80 -0.17 6.68 -4.87
CA LEU A 80 -0.24 7.27 -6.20
C LEU A 80 0.88 8.29 -6.44
N MET A 81 1.20 9.14 -5.47
CA MET A 81 2.32 10.08 -5.55
C MET A 81 3.66 9.35 -5.71
N ARG A 82 3.90 8.27 -4.96
CA ARG A 82 5.15 7.48 -5.09
C ARG A 82 5.25 6.79 -6.44
N ILE A 83 4.15 6.24 -6.96
CA ILE A 83 4.13 5.64 -8.30
C ILE A 83 4.35 6.69 -9.38
N THR A 84 3.68 7.85 -9.32
CA THR A 84 3.89 8.92 -10.30
C THR A 84 5.33 9.47 -10.25
N GLN A 85 5.92 9.63 -9.06
CA GLN A 85 7.32 10.02 -8.89
C GLN A 85 8.31 8.98 -9.42
N SER A 86 7.97 7.69 -9.42
CA SER A 86 8.79 6.67 -10.06
C SER A 86 8.76 6.73 -11.59
N ARG A 87 7.75 7.37 -12.18
CA ARG A 87 7.62 7.47 -13.65
C ARG A 87 8.36 8.68 -14.23
N LYS A 88 8.68 9.68 -13.40
CA LYS A 88 9.48 10.84 -13.80
C LYS A 88 10.95 10.41 -14.02
N PRO A 89 11.58 10.84 -15.13
CA PRO A 89 12.96 10.50 -15.45
C PRO A 89 13.96 11.07 -14.44
#